data_AF-G0PIA4-F1
#
_entry.id   AF-G0PIA4-F1
#
_cell.length_a   1.000
_cell.length_b   1.000
_cell.length_c   1.000
_cell.angle_alpha   90.00
_cell.angle_beta   90.00
_cell.angle_gamma   90.00
#
_symmetry.space_group_name_H-M   'P 1'
#
loop_
_entity.id
_entity.type
_entity.pdbx_description
1 polymer ?
#
loop_
_entity_poly.entity_id
_entity_poly.type
_entity_poly.pdbx_seq_one_letter_code
_entity_poly.pdbx_strand_id
1 'polypeptide(L)'
;MDYEPITPSYHDLTATCAACQTLAPFSQLFVCLKEDCGHVLQQKLPVLSPSLFYRREKVFCGACTFRGSHKAHRKYMQRAEPLAFITASGEMGTKLQMEFDKFLKTGEDTAVGYYMQENMELKNLPTPRIVEYLSKSGTIMEWHRRVAVLYNASKTLTDFREEGQKFVKEQAEELLTEFSKTSKQIHRILTVTQPDMEQLREERHETHLREMGIDPSTEDARSSFSSTSSTSTKAPKKKNG
;
A
#
# COMPACT_ATOMS: atom_id res chain seq x y z
N MET A 1 -4.31 1.32 20.97
CA MET A 1 -3.86 -0.07 21.22
C MET A 1 -2.96 -0.03 22.42
N ASP A 2 -3.48 -0.40 23.57
CA ASP A 2 -2.71 -0.46 24.81
C ASP A 2 -1.81 -1.69 24.76
N TYR A 3 -0.50 -1.43 24.72
CA TYR A 3 0.51 -2.48 24.71
C TYR A 3 0.73 -2.97 26.14
N GLU A 4 0.21 -4.16 26.48
CA GLU A 4 0.64 -4.83 27.70
C GLU A 4 2.14 -5.16 27.60
N PRO A 5 2.94 -4.82 28.63
CA PRO A 5 4.34 -5.19 28.67
C PRO A 5 4.47 -6.71 28.86
N ILE A 6 4.70 -7.44 27.77
CA ILE A 6 5.16 -8.83 27.85
C ILE A 6 6.49 -8.82 28.62
N THR A 7 6.48 -9.36 29.84
CA THR A 7 7.68 -9.61 30.62
C THR A 7 8.46 -10.74 29.94
N PRO A 8 9.70 -10.51 29.49
CA PRO A 8 10.50 -11.57 28.89
C PRO A 8 10.70 -12.68 29.92
N SER A 9 10.44 -13.94 29.54
CA SER A 9 10.72 -15.06 30.43
C SER A 9 12.24 -15.17 30.62
N TYR A 10 12.70 -15.62 31.78
CA TYR A 10 14.13 -15.78 32.08
C TYR A 10 14.86 -16.67 31.05
N HIS A 11 14.13 -17.58 30.40
CA HIS A 11 14.65 -18.46 29.35
C HIS A 11 14.95 -17.72 28.03
N ASP A 12 14.35 -16.55 27.79
CA ASP A 12 14.54 -15.76 26.56
C ASP A 12 15.77 -14.85 26.60
N LEU A 13 16.56 -14.89 27.68
CA LEU A 13 17.77 -14.08 27.87
C LEU A 13 19.03 -14.94 28.09
N THR A 14 18.91 -16.26 27.93
CA THR A 14 19.97 -17.20 28.26
C THR A 14 20.21 -18.20 27.14
N ALA A 15 21.45 -18.67 27.03
CA ALA A 15 21.80 -19.79 26.16
C ALA A 15 22.84 -20.69 26.82
N THR A 16 22.92 -21.91 26.31
CA THR A 16 23.77 -22.96 26.85
C THR A 16 25.19 -22.82 26.30
N CYS A 17 26.18 -22.83 27.19
CA CYS A 17 27.58 -22.89 26.81
C CYS A 17 27.89 -24.20 26.07
N ALA A 18 28.48 -24.10 24.88
CA ALA A 18 28.80 -25.26 24.05
C ALA A 18 29.84 -26.22 24.69
N ALA A 19 30.68 -25.72 25.60
CA ALA A 19 31.72 -26.51 26.25
C ALA A 19 31.26 -27.20 27.55
N CYS A 20 30.66 -26.44 28.48
CA CYS A 20 30.30 -26.96 29.81
C CYS A 20 28.81 -27.18 30.02
N GLN A 21 27.98 -26.91 29.00
CA GLN A 21 26.52 -27.05 29.04
C GLN A 21 25.81 -26.23 30.13
N THR A 22 26.51 -25.29 30.77
CA THR A 22 25.91 -24.38 31.74
C THR A 22 25.09 -23.32 31.01
N LEU A 23 23.89 -23.04 31.53
CA LEU A 23 23.07 -21.93 31.09
C LEU A 23 23.67 -20.60 31.55
N ALA A 24 23.88 -19.68 30.63
CA ALA A 24 24.43 -18.36 30.92
C ALA A 24 23.60 -17.27 30.22
N PRO A 25 23.51 -16.06 30.80
CA PRO A 25 22.85 -14.94 30.15
C PRO A 25 23.60 -14.52 28.88
N PHE A 26 22.88 -14.02 27.88
CA PHE A 26 23.44 -13.56 26.59
C PHE A 26 24.60 -12.58 26.74
N SER A 27 24.50 -11.67 27.71
CA SER A 27 25.53 -10.68 28.03
C SER A 27 26.85 -11.28 28.54
N GLN A 28 26.86 -12.54 28.95
CA GLN A 28 28.04 -13.27 29.46
C GLN A 28 28.52 -14.38 28.50
N LEU A 29 27.97 -14.42 27.29
CA LEU A 29 28.34 -15.38 26.26
C LEU A 29 29.28 -14.77 25.22
N PHE A 30 30.18 -15.61 24.72
CA PHE A 30 31.23 -15.25 23.78
C PHE A 30 31.30 -16.24 22.61
N VAL A 31 31.79 -15.78 21.47
CA VAL A 31 32.07 -16.62 20.29
C VAL A 31 33.55 -16.56 19.96
N CYS A 32 34.07 -17.64 19.39
CA CYS A 32 35.46 -17.73 18.94
C CYS A 32 35.56 -17.34 17.47
N LEU A 33 36.46 -16.41 17.12
CA LEU A 33 36.70 -15.98 15.73
C LEU A 33 38.03 -16.50 15.16
N LYS A 34 38.70 -17.43 15.84
CA LYS A 34 39.97 -17.99 15.36
C LYS A 34 39.69 -19.01 14.26
N GLU A 35 40.18 -18.77 13.04
CA GLU A 35 39.92 -19.58 11.84
C GLU A 35 40.19 -21.09 12.02
N ASP A 36 41.30 -21.47 12.67
CA ASP A 36 41.66 -22.89 12.89
C ASP A 36 40.99 -23.53 14.12
N CYS A 37 40.04 -22.84 14.76
CA CYS A 37 39.33 -23.42 15.90
C CYS A 37 38.18 -24.31 15.42
N GLY A 38 38.12 -25.54 15.91
CA GLY A 38 36.98 -26.45 15.64
C GLY A 38 35.61 -25.93 16.12
N HIS A 39 35.59 -24.82 16.88
CA HIS A 39 34.38 -24.13 17.32
C HIS A 39 34.34 -22.65 16.91
N VAL A 40 35.03 -22.30 15.83
CA VAL A 40 34.94 -20.97 15.24
C VAL A 40 33.49 -20.66 14.85
N LEU A 41 33.11 -19.39 14.97
CA LEU A 41 31.84 -18.87 14.45
C LEU A 41 31.75 -19.21 12.95
N GLN A 42 30.69 -19.92 12.55
CA GLN A 42 30.60 -20.44 11.17
C GLN A 42 29.63 -19.63 10.31
N GLN A 43 28.51 -19.15 10.87
CA GLN A 43 27.49 -18.37 10.16
C GLN A 43 27.09 -18.95 8.79
N LYS A 44 27.00 -20.29 8.68
CA LYS A 44 26.70 -20.99 7.42
C LYS A 44 25.26 -20.79 6.94
N LEU A 45 24.35 -20.44 7.83
CA LEU A 45 22.93 -20.24 7.54
C LEU A 45 22.51 -18.83 7.93
N PRO A 46 21.59 -18.20 7.17
CA PRO A 46 21.08 -16.88 7.50
C PRO A 46 20.52 -16.81 8.92
N VAL A 47 20.98 -15.84 9.70
CA VAL A 47 20.50 -15.57 11.05
C VAL A 47 19.35 -14.59 10.93
N LEU A 48 18.11 -15.09 10.96
CA LEU A 48 16.91 -14.26 10.77
C LEU A 48 16.35 -13.68 12.09
N SER A 49 16.99 -13.97 13.22
CA SER A 49 16.72 -13.34 14.51
C SER A 49 17.91 -13.52 15.45
N PRO A 50 18.08 -12.63 16.45
CA PRO A 50 19.11 -12.81 17.46
C PRO A 50 18.95 -14.14 18.23
N SER A 51 17.73 -14.61 18.47
CA SER A 51 17.49 -15.92 19.12
C SER A 51 18.02 -17.09 18.29
N LEU A 52 17.91 -17.02 16.97
CA LEU A 52 18.43 -18.06 16.07
C LEU A 52 19.95 -18.13 16.10
N PHE A 53 20.64 -17.00 16.32
CA PHE A 53 22.09 -16.97 16.50
C PHE A 53 22.51 -17.91 17.64
N TYR A 54 21.91 -17.74 18.83
CA TYR A 54 22.24 -18.54 20.01
C TYR A 54 21.85 -20.02 19.90
N ARG A 55 20.88 -20.35 19.04
CA ARG A 55 20.48 -21.74 18.78
C ARG A 55 21.41 -22.46 17.82
N ARG A 56 22.06 -21.73 16.89
CA ARG A 56 22.85 -22.31 15.80
C ARG A 56 24.35 -22.21 16.05
N GLU A 57 24.81 -21.08 16.57
CA GLU A 57 26.22 -20.80 16.74
C GLU A 57 26.74 -21.34 18.08
N LYS A 58 28.02 -21.70 18.09
CA LYS A 58 28.70 -22.18 19.31
C LYS A 58 29.09 -20.98 20.16
N VAL A 59 28.41 -20.82 21.28
CA VAL A 59 28.66 -19.78 22.28
C VAL A 59 29.27 -20.36 23.56
N PHE A 60 30.10 -19.57 24.24
CA PHE A 60 30.88 -20.00 25.40
C PHE A 60 30.66 -19.04 26.57
N CYS A 61 30.48 -19.58 27.78
CA CYS A 61 30.43 -18.76 28.98
C CYS A 61 31.81 -18.15 29.30
N GLY A 62 31.84 -17.11 30.13
CA GLY A 62 33.09 -16.45 30.55
C GLY A 62 34.11 -17.41 31.18
N ALA A 63 33.67 -18.42 31.95
CA ALA A 63 34.58 -19.39 32.56
C ALA A 63 35.33 -20.22 31.51
N CYS A 64 34.61 -20.81 30.54
CA CYS A 64 35.22 -21.57 29.44
C CYS A 64 36.07 -20.69 28.52
N THR A 65 35.66 -19.43 28.34
CA THR A 65 36.33 -18.43 27.50
C THR A 65 37.67 -17.98 28.08
N PHE A 66 37.73 -17.63 29.37
CA PHE A 66 38.90 -16.96 29.95
C PHE A 66 39.77 -17.86 30.83
N ARG A 67 39.23 -18.97 31.34
CA ARG A 67 39.95 -19.89 32.23
C ARG A 67 39.93 -21.34 31.75
N GLY A 68 38.94 -21.72 30.96
CA GLY A 68 38.74 -23.09 30.49
C GLY A 68 39.26 -23.35 29.09
N SER A 69 38.53 -24.18 28.33
CA SER A 69 38.93 -24.75 27.04
C SER A 69 39.31 -23.73 25.96
N HIS A 70 38.81 -22.49 26.04
CA HIS A 70 39.08 -21.43 25.07
C HIS A 70 40.06 -20.36 25.57
N LYS A 71 40.72 -20.58 26.71
CA LYS A 71 41.71 -19.63 27.28
C LYS A 71 42.80 -19.25 26.28
N ALA A 72 43.32 -20.21 25.52
CA ALA A 72 44.34 -19.98 24.49
C ALA A 72 43.85 -19.10 23.33
N HIS A 73 42.53 -18.99 23.13
CA HIS A 73 41.90 -18.20 22.09
C HIS A 73 41.36 -16.86 22.58
N ARG A 74 41.63 -16.47 23.84
CA ARG A 74 41.07 -15.27 24.50
C ARG A 74 41.09 -14.01 23.63
N LYS A 75 42.16 -13.76 22.86
CA LYS A 75 42.28 -12.59 21.98
C LYS A 75 41.33 -12.59 20.77
N TYR A 76 40.81 -13.75 20.41
CA TYR A 76 39.84 -13.97 19.33
C TYR A 76 38.41 -14.16 19.84
N MET A 77 38.19 -14.06 21.15
CA MET A 77 36.86 -14.21 21.74
C MET A 77 36.14 -12.87 21.73
N GLN A 78 34.97 -12.81 21.10
CA GLN A 78 34.12 -11.63 21.06
C GLN A 78 32.81 -11.88 21.80
N ARG A 79 32.18 -10.81 22.31
CA ARG A 79 30.86 -10.91 22.93
C ARG A 79 29.83 -11.35 21.89
N ALA A 80 29.06 -12.37 22.23
CA ALA A 80 28.06 -12.94 21.32
C ALA A 80 26.90 -11.98 21.06
N GLU A 81 26.49 -11.22 22.07
CA GLU A 81 25.27 -10.41 22.02
C GLU A 81 25.27 -9.32 20.95
N PRO A 82 26.24 -8.39 20.87
CA PRO A 82 26.28 -7.43 19.79
C PRO A 82 26.32 -8.09 18.41
N LEU A 83 27.06 -9.19 18.26
CA LEU A 83 27.16 -9.93 17.00
C LEU A 83 25.83 -10.55 16.58
N ALA A 84 25.05 -11.09 17.53
CA ALA A 84 23.73 -11.65 17.27
C ALA A 84 22.79 -10.59 16.70
N PHE A 85 22.74 -9.40 17.31
CA PHE A 85 21.91 -8.29 16.82
C PHE A 85 22.39 -7.76 15.47
N ILE A 86 23.69 -7.54 15.29
CA ILE A 86 24.24 -7.03 14.03
C ILE A 86 23.95 -8.01 12.88
N THR A 87 24.22 -9.30 13.09
CA THR A 87 24.02 -10.33 12.05
C THR A 87 22.53 -10.42 11.69
N ALA A 88 21.66 -10.53 12.71
CA ALA A 88 20.23 -10.66 12.47
C ALA A 88 19.62 -9.42 11.80
N SER A 89 20.07 -8.23 12.22
CA SER A 89 19.62 -6.96 11.65
C SER A 89 20.15 -6.74 10.25
N GLY A 90 21.36 -7.22 9.93
CA GLY A 90 21.88 -7.21 8.57
C GLY A 90 21.03 -8.07 7.63
N GLU A 91 20.77 -9.31 8.02
CA GLU A 91 19.98 -10.26 7.22
C GLU A 91 18.52 -9.82 7.04
N MET A 92 17.82 -9.58 8.14
CA MET A 92 16.41 -9.21 8.11
C MET A 92 16.20 -7.77 7.65
N GLY A 93 17.04 -6.85 8.13
CA GLY A 93 16.91 -5.44 7.82
C GLY A 93 17.21 -5.14 6.37
N THR A 94 18.13 -5.85 5.71
CA THR A 94 18.38 -5.67 4.27
C THR A 94 17.15 -6.09 3.46
N LYS A 95 16.50 -7.20 3.81
CA LYS A 95 15.26 -7.64 3.11
C LYS A 95 14.15 -6.60 3.22
N LEU A 96 13.89 -6.12 4.42
CA LEU A 96 12.90 -5.07 4.67
C LEU A 96 13.30 -3.75 3.99
N GLN A 97 14.58 -3.39 3.98
CA GLN A 97 15.07 -2.20 3.28
C GLN A 97 14.73 -2.26 1.79
N MET A 98 14.98 -3.41 1.15
CA MET A 98 14.65 -3.61 -0.25
C MET A 98 13.14 -3.47 -0.53
N GLU A 99 12.27 -3.90 0.38
CA GLU A 99 10.82 -3.71 0.25
C GLU A 99 10.42 -2.23 0.30
N PHE A 100 10.96 -1.47 1.25
CA PHE A 100 10.70 -0.03 1.36
C PHE A 100 11.29 0.75 0.18
N ASP A 101 12.49 0.39 -0.26
CA ASP A 101 13.12 1.00 -1.44
C ASP A 101 12.32 0.69 -2.72
N LYS A 102 11.78 -0.54 -2.82
CA LYS A 102 10.86 -0.91 -3.90
C LYS A 102 9.60 -0.04 -3.88
N PHE A 103 9.00 0.18 -2.72
CA PHE A 103 7.82 1.06 -2.61
C PHE A 103 8.08 2.46 -3.19
N LEU A 104 9.25 3.05 -2.91
CA LEU A 104 9.64 4.37 -3.43
C LEU A 104 9.89 4.39 -4.95
N LYS A 105 10.35 3.27 -5.53
CA LYS A 105 10.71 3.18 -6.96
C LYS A 105 9.56 2.76 -7.87
N THR A 106 8.65 1.91 -7.39
CA THR A 106 7.62 1.26 -8.24
C THR A 106 6.41 2.16 -8.52
N GLY A 107 6.62 3.48 -8.56
CA GLY A 107 5.54 4.47 -8.67
C GLY A 107 5.04 4.66 -10.11
N GLU A 108 5.92 4.59 -11.11
CA GLU A 108 5.60 5.08 -12.46
C GLU A 108 4.56 4.21 -13.20
N ASP A 109 4.51 2.90 -12.93
CA ASP A 109 3.66 1.96 -13.67
C ASP A 109 2.19 1.92 -13.17
N THR A 110 1.86 2.67 -12.12
CA THR A 110 0.51 2.69 -11.53
C THR A 110 -0.04 4.11 -11.47
N ALA A 111 -1.36 4.27 -11.62
CA ALA A 111 -1.99 5.59 -11.57
C ALA A 111 -1.81 6.25 -10.19
N VAL A 112 -1.88 5.44 -9.12
CA VAL A 112 -1.60 5.87 -7.75
C VAL A 112 -0.14 6.31 -7.62
N GLY A 113 0.80 5.50 -8.09
CA GLY A 113 2.21 5.84 -7.98
C GLY A 113 2.62 7.05 -8.82
N TYR A 114 2.05 7.22 -10.02
CA TYR A 114 2.20 8.44 -10.83
C TYR A 114 1.69 9.66 -10.06
N TYR A 115 0.49 9.59 -9.48
CA TYR A 115 -0.05 10.68 -8.68
C TYR A 115 0.86 11.03 -7.50
N MET A 116 1.35 10.02 -6.77
CA MET A 116 2.27 10.22 -5.66
C MET A 116 3.61 10.81 -6.10
N GLN A 117 4.11 10.52 -7.30
CA GLN A 117 5.36 11.05 -7.82
C GLN A 117 5.25 12.52 -8.28
N GLU A 118 4.14 12.87 -8.92
CA GLU A 118 3.91 14.20 -9.48
C GLU A 118 3.36 15.20 -8.44
N ASN A 119 2.57 14.71 -7.47
CA ASN A 119 1.83 15.57 -6.54
C ASN A 119 2.27 15.44 -5.08
N MET A 120 3.09 14.44 -4.76
CA MET A 120 3.71 14.32 -3.45
C MET A 120 5.22 14.39 -3.62
N GLU A 121 5.92 15.04 -2.68
CA GLU A 121 7.37 15.19 -2.71
C GLU A 121 8.09 13.87 -2.38
N LEU A 122 7.78 12.81 -3.13
CA LEU A 122 8.21 11.45 -2.85
C LEU A 122 9.74 11.32 -2.86
N LYS A 123 10.39 12.07 -3.74
CA LYS A 123 11.85 12.11 -3.89
C LYS A 123 12.56 12.73 -2.67
N ASN A 124 11.83 13.49 -1.84
CA ASN A 124 12.35 14.13 -0.63
C ASN A 124 12.10 13.29 0.63
N LEU A 125 11.39 12.16 0.53
CA LEU A 125 11.13 11.32 1.69
C LEU A 125 12.43 10.69 2.20
N PRO A 126 12.70 10.75 3.51
CA PRO A 126 13.91 10.14 4.07
C PRO A 126 13.83 8.63 3.95
N THR A 127 14.87 8.03 3.35
CA THR A 127 15.00 6.57 3.31
C THR A 127 15.17 6.04 4.73
N PRO A 128 14.32 5.11 5.20
CA PRO A 128 14.45 4.56 6.54
C PRO A 128 15.76 3.78 6.64
N ARG A 129 16.49 3.93 7.75
CA ARG A 129 17.72 3.17 8.01
C ARG A 129 17.40 1.91 8.80
N ILE A 130 16.82 0.91 8.13
CA ILE A 130 16.19 -0.24 8.80
C ILE A 130 17.23 -1.10 9.55
N VAL A 131 18.37 -1.39 8.93
CA VAL A 131 19.43 -2.19 9.56
C VAL A 131 19.93 -1.51 10.84
N GLU A 132 20.20 -0.21 10.78
CA GLU A 132 20.64 0.58 11.94
C GLU A 132 19.57 0.57 13.04
N TYR A 133 18.31 0.80 12.67
CA TYR A 133 17.18 0.76 13.58
C TYR A 133 17.05 -0.60 14.28
N LEU A 134 17.16 -1.72 13.57
CA LEU A 134 17.09 -3.05 14.20
C LEU A 134 18.32 -3.34 15.07
N SER A 135 19.52 -2.94 14.63
CA SER A 135 20.78 -3.21 15.36
C SER A 135 20.86 -2.51 16.72
N LYS A 136 20.15 -1.40 16.90
CA LYS A 136 20.06 -0.63 18.15
C LYS A 136 19.05 -1.19 19.17
N SER A 137 18.56 -2.42 18.96
CA SER A 137 17.65 -3.06 19.92
C SER A 137 18.42 -3.47 21.18
N GLY A 138 17.88 -3.17 22.36
CA GLY A 138 18.48 -3.55 23.63
C GLY A 138 18.12 -4.98 24.05
N THR A 139 17.02 -5.54 23.52
CA THR A 139 16.58 -6.90 23.82
C THR A 139 16.07 -7.62 22.57
N ILE A 140 16.06 -8.96 22.59
CA ILE A 140 15.54 -9.73 21.46
C ILE A 140 14.03 -9.50 21.26
N MET A 141 13.29 -9.34 22.36
CA MET A 141 11.86 -9.00 22.30
C MET A 141 11.62 -7.64 21.63
N GLU A 142 12.43 -6.63 22.00
CA GLU A 142 12.38 -5.33 21.34
C GLU A 142 12.69 -5.46 19.84
N TRP A 143 13.73 -6.23 19.47
CA TRP A 143 14.07 -6.48 18.07
C TRP A 143 12.91 -7.08 17.29
N HIS A 144 12.24 -8.11 17.83
CA HIS A 144 11.06 -8.71 17.21
C HIS A 144 9.89 -7.74 17.09
N ARG A 145 9.65 -6.89 18.10
CA ARG A 145 8.62 -5.83 18.02
C ARG A 145 8.95 -4.83 16.91
N ARG A 146 10.20 -4.39 16.81
CA ARG A 146 10.66 -3.47 15.75
C ARG A 146 10.46 -4.09 14.36
N VAL A 147 10.77 -5.37 14.19
CA VAL A 147 10.50 -6.12 12.94
C VAL A 147 9.00 -6.19 12.63
N ALA A 148 8.16 -6.48 13.62
CA ALA A 148 6.71 -6.53 13.42
C ALA A 148 6.11 -5.19 12.97
N VAL A 149 6.59 -4.07 13.55
CA VAL A 149 6.19 -2.72 13.13
C VAL A 149 6.54 -2.48 11.66
N LEU A 150 7.75 -2.85 11.23
CA LEU A 150 8.19 -2.67 9.85
C LEU A 150 7.39 -3.54 8.87
N TYR A 151 7.10 -4.79 9.22
CA TYR A 151 6.27 -5.66 8.39
C TYR A 151 4.84 -5.14 8.25
N ASN A 152 4.23 -4.70 9.36
CA ASN A 152 2.88 -4.15 9.33
C ASN A 152 2.84 -2.89 8.46
N ALA A 153 3.83 -2.00 8.58
CA ALA A 153 3.95 -0.83 7.73
C ALA A 153 4.11 -1.20 6.24
N SER A 154 5.04 -2.10 5.91
CA SER A 154 5.26 -2.60 4.54
C SER A 154 3.97 -3.15 3.93
N LYS A 155 3.23 -3.96 4.72
CA LYS A 155 1.95 -4.52 4.32
C LYS A 155 0.90 -3.44 4.08
N THR A 156 0.68 -2.54 5.04
CA THR A 156 -0.30 -1.44 4.91
C THR A 156 -0.02 -0.56 3.69
N LEU A 157 1.25 -0.25 3.43
CA LEU A 157 1.66 0.51 2.25
C LEU A 157 1.31 -0.21 0.94
N THR A 158 1.49 -1.53 0.90
CA THR A 158 1.17 -2.36 -0.26
C THR A 158 -0.34 -2.47 -0.45
N ASP A 159 -1.08 -2.80 0.61
CA ASP A 159 -2.54 -2.97 0.61
C ASP A 159 -3.24 -1.69 0.10
N PHE A 160 -2.87 -0.51 0.63
CA PHE A 160 -3.46 0.76 0.18
C PHE A 160 -3.10 1.13 -1.26
N ARG A 161 -1.90 0.75 -1.73
CA ARG A 161 -1.52 0.99 -3.13
C ARG A 161 -2.37 0.12 -4.07
N GLU A 162 -2.56 -1.16 -3.73
CA GLU A 162 -3.39 -2.08 -4.52
C GLU A 162 -4.86 -1.66 -4.52
N GLU A 163 -5.40 -1.31 -3.36
CA GLU A 163 -6.78 -0.83 -3.22
C GLU A 163 -7.01 0.48 -4.00
N GLY A 164 -6.09 1.44 -3.87
CA GLY A 164 -6.16 2.70 -4.62
C GLY A 164 -6.08 2.46 -6.13
N GLN A 165 -5.22 1.56 -6.59
CA GLN A 165 -5.10 1.24 -8.02
C GLN A 165 -6.37 0.60 -8.57
N LYS A 166 -6.98 -0.31 -7.79
CA LYS A 166 -8.26 -0.92 -8.14
C LYS A 166 -9.37 0.13 -8.23
N PHE A 167 -9.47 1.01 -7.25
CA PHE A 167 -10.45 2.08 -7.22
C PHE A 167 -10.33 3.02 -8.43
N VAL A 168 -9.12 3.48 -8.76
CA VAL A 168 -8.89 4.36 -9.92
C VAL A 168 -9.29 3.66 -11.23
N LYS A 169 -9.01 2.37 -11.36
CA LYS A 169 -9.39 1.58 -12.53
C LYS A 169 -10.91 1.50 -12.68
N GLU A 170 -11.63 1.19 -11.61
CA GLU A 170 -13.10 1.12 -11.61
C GLU A 170 -13.72 2.46 -12.01
N GLN A 171 -13.23 3.57 -11.44
CA GLN A 171 -13.70 4.91 -11.79
C GLN A 171 -13.42 5.30 -13.25
N ALA A 172 -12.26 4.91 -13.79
CA ALA A 172 -11.94 5.13 -15.21
C ALA A 172 -12.86 4.34 -16.15
N GLU A 173 -13.21 3.10 -15.80
CA GLU A 173 -14.13 2.26 -16.57
C GLU A 173 -15.56 2.84 -16.59
N GLU A 174 -16.05 3.33 -15.44
CA GLU A 174 -17.35 4.01 -15.33
C GLU A 174 -17.39 5.28 -16.19
N LEU A 175 -16.36 6.13 -16.08
CA LEU A 175 -16.28 7.39 -16.82
C LEU A 175 -16.23 7.16 -18.33
N LEU A 176 -15.45 6.20 -18.80
CA LEU A 176 -15.39 5.84 -20.22
C LEU A 176 -16.73 5.29 -20.72
N THR A 177 -17.42 4.51 -19.89
CA THR A 177 -18.74 3.95 -20.20
C THR A 177 -19.78 5.05 -20.37
N GLU A 178 -19.86 6.00 -19.45
CA GLU A 178 -20.78 7.13 -19.54
C GLU A 178 -20.44 8.03 -20.74
N PHE A 179 -19.16 8.35 -20.95
CA PHE A 179 -18.72 9.10 -22.12
C PHE A 179 -19.14 8.42 -23.44
N SER A 180 -19.00 7.10 -23.53
CA SER A 180 -19.41 6.30 -24.69
C SER A 180 -20.93 6.32 -24.90
N LYS A 181 -21.72 6.18 -23.83
CA LYS A 181 -23.19 6.28 -23.87
C LYS A 181 -23.63 7.65 -24.37
N THR A 182 -23.12 8.73 -23.77
CA THR A 182 -23.43 10.10 -24.17
C THR A 182 -23.02 10.37 -25.61
N SER A 183 -21.82 9.95 -26.01
CA SER A 183 -21.34 10.12 -27.39
C SER A 183 -22.24 9.40 -28.41
N LYS A 184 -22.64 8.15 -28.12
CA LYS A 184 -23.58 7.40 -28.97
C LYS A 184 -24.94 8.09 -29.04
N GLN A 185 -25.43 8.63 -27.94
CA GLN A 185 -26.70 9.34 -27.90
C GLN A 185 -26.66 10.64 -28.72
N ILE A 186 -25.60 11.44 -28.56
CA ILE A 186 -25.39 12.65 -29.38
C ILE A 186 -25.32 12.27 -30.86
N HIS A 187 -24.53 11.25 -31.21
CA HIS A 187 -24.38 10.84 -32.60
C HIS A 187 -25.72 10.37 -33.20
N ARG A 188 -26.52 9.59 -32.47
CA ARG A 188 -27.89 9.22 -32.87
C ARG A 188 -28.74 10.45 -33.14
N ILE A 189 -28.79 11.42 -32.23
CA ILE A 189 -29.57 12.66 -32.40
C ILE A 189 -29.14 13.42 -33.65
N LEU A 190 -27.83 13.53 -33.90
CA LEU A 190 -27.28 14.24 -35.06
C LEU A 190 -27.46 13.50 -36.39
N THR A 191 -27.71 12.19 -36.37
CA THR A 191 -27.94 11.36 -37.57
C THR A 191 -29.42 11.13 -37.86
N VAL A 192 -30.31 11.48 -36.93
CA VAL A 192 -31.77 11.49 -37.15
C VAL A 192 -32.09 12.50 -38.25
N THR A 193 -32.77 12.04 -39.30
CA THR A 193 -33.10 12.87 -40.46
C THR A 193 -34.34 13.74 -40.16
N GLN A 194 -34.58 14.82 -40.93
CA GLN A 194 -35.78 15.66 -40.77
C GLN A 194 -37.12 14.88 -40.68
N PRO A 195 -37.39 13.88 -41.54
CA PRO A 195 -38.64 13.09 -41.44
C PRO A 195 -38.77 12.33 -40.12
N ASP A 196 -37.65 11.83 -39.58
CA ASP A 196 -37.64 11.12 -38.29
C ASP A 196 -37.90 12.07 -37.10
N MET A 197 -37.46 13.33 -37.21
CA MET A 197 -37.71 14.36 -36.17
C MET A 197 -39.18 14.80 -36.11
N GLU A 198 -39.89 14.74 -37.24
CA GLU A 198 -41.33 15.06 -37.33
C GLU A 198 -42.15 13.96 -36.63
N GLN A 199 -41.86 12.69 -36.92
CA GLN A 199 -42.47 11.54 -36.24
C GLN A 199 -42.20 11.54 -34.73
N LEU A 200 -40.96 11.78 -34.30
CA LEU A 200 -40.61 11.90 -32.87
C LEU A 200 -41.29 13.09 -32.17
N ARG A 201 -41.74 14.09 -32.93
CA ARG A 201 -42.51 15.23 -32.40
C ARG A 201 -43.97 14.85 -32.25
N GLU A 202 -44.54 14.14 -33.21
CA GLU A 202 -45.90 13.57 -33.12
C GLU A 202 -46.01 12.55 -31.98
N GLU A 203 -45.07 11.61 -31.85
CA GLU A 203 -45.11 10.61 -30.76
C GLU A 203 -45.02 11.25 -29.37
N ARG A 204 -44.15 12.24 -29.17
CA ARG A 204 -44.08 12.99 -27.90
C ARG A 204 -45.37 13.73 -27.59
N HIS A 205 -45.99 14.31 -28.62
CA HIS A 205 -47.26 15.01 -28.49
C HIS A 205 -48.39 14.05 -28.11
N GLU A 206 -48.50 12.89 -28.77
CA GLU A 206 -49.49 11.87 -28.43
C GLU A 206 -49.29 11.31 -27.01
N THR A 207 -48.03 11.16 -26.57
CA THR A 207 -47.71 10.70 -25.22
C THR A 207 -48.13 11.73 -24.18
N HIS A 208 -47.81 13.00 -24.40
CA HIS A 208 -48.23 14.10 -23.53
C HIS A 208 -49.75 14.26 -23.44
N LEU A 209 -50.46 14.14 -24.56
CA LEU A 209 -51.93 14.16 -24.58
C LEU A 209 -52.52 13.02 -23.74
N ARG A 210 -51.97 11.80 -23.86
CA ARG A 210 -52.37 10.65 -23.03
C ARG A 210 -52.11 10.88 -21.54
N GLU A 211 -50.97 11.47 -21.17
CA GLU A 211 -50.67 11.85 -19.78
C GLU A 211 -51.64 12.90 -19.23
N MET A 212 -52.12 13.80 -20.09
CA MET A 212 -53.14 14.80 -19.77
C MET A 212 -54.57 14.26 -19.84
N GLY A 213 -54.75 12.96 -20.12
CA GLY A 213 -56.07 12.30 -20.22
C GLY A 213 -56.87 12.67 -21.48
N ILE A 214 -56.21 13.22 -22.50
CA ILE A 214 -56.81 13.63 -23.78
C ILE A 214 -56.56 12.55 -24.82
N ASP A 215 -57.61 12.10 -25.49
CA ASP A 215 -57.51 11.09 -26.55
C ASP A 215 -56.87 11.68 -27.82
N PRO A 216 -55.68 11.21 -28.25
CA PRO A 216 -54.97 11.75 -29.40
C PRO A 216 -55.69 11.55 -30.75
N SER A 217 -56.70 10.68 -30.79
CA SER A 217 -57.49 10.37 -31.99
C SER A 217 -58.62 11.37 -32.26
N THR A 218 -58.89 12.30 -31.33
CA THR A 218 -59.92 13.33 -31.49
C THR A 218 -59.43 14.49 -32.35
N GLU A 219 -60.25 14.98 -33.30
CA GLU A 219 -59.87 16.07 -34.22
C GLU A 219 -59.48 17.38 -33.49
N ASP A 220 -60.04 17.61 -32.30
CA ASP A 220 -59.73 18.77 -31.45
C ASP A 220 -58.31 18.70 -30.85
N ALA A 221 -57.77 17.49 -30.63
CA ALA A 221 -56.41 17.31 -30.10
C ALA A 221 -55.32 17.60 -31.15
N ARG A 222 -55.62 17.44 -32.44
CA ARG A 222 -54.70 17.71 -33.57
C ARG A 222 -54.73 19.16 -34.07
N SER A 223 -55.77 19.91 -33.74
CA SER A 223 -56.00 21.28 -34.22
C SER A 223 -55.45 22.37 -33.29
N SER A 224 -54.93 22.01 -32.12
CA SER A 224 -54.46 22.97 -31.10
C SER A 224 -53.17 23.74 -31.46
N PHE A 225 -52.50 23.46 -32.58
CA PHE A 225 -51.27 24.18 -32.98
C PHE A 225 -51.27 24.80 -34.39
N SER A 226 -52.37 24.77 -35.15
CA SER A 226 -52.46 25.51 -36.43
C SER A 226 -52.69 27.03 -36.26
N SER A 227 -52.62 27.57 -35.04
CA SER A 227 -52.87 28.99 -34.75
C SER A 227 -51.67 29.68 -34.11
N THR A 228 -50.74 30.21 -34.91
CA THR A 228 -50.16 31.56 -34.76
C THR A 228 -49.32 31.95 -36.00
N SER A 229 -50.02 32.41 -37.04
CA SER A 229 -49.50 33.45 -37.93
C SER A 229 -50.68 34.20 -38.55
N SER A 230 -51.28 35.07 -37.76
CA SER A 230 -52.27 36.05 -38.21
C SER A 230 -51.65 37.44 -38.18
N THR A 231 -50.85 37.75 -39.20
CA THR A 231 -50.60 39.13 -39.61
C THR A 231 -51.89 39.65 -40.25
N SER A 232 -52.58 40.58 -39.59
CA SER A 232 -53.63 41.37 -40.23
C SER A 232 -53.53 42.83 -39.80
N THR A 233 -53.01 43.62 -40.73
CA THR A 233 -52.97 45.09 -40.78
C THR A 233 -54.34 45.75 -40.68
N LYS A 234 -54.45 46.87 -39.95
CA LYS A 234 -54.89 48.16 -40.52
C LYS A 234 -54.74 49.34 -39.55
N ALA A 235 -54.19 50.43 -40.10
CA ALA A 235 -54.06 51.76 -39.53
C ALA A 235 -55.40 52.45 -39.24
N PRO A 236 -55.39 53.55 -38.45
CA PRO A 236 -56.31 54.65 -38.67
C PRO A 236 -55.57 55.95 -39.02
N LYS A 237 -56.00 56.55 -40.12
CA LYS A 237 -55.81 57.97 -40.46
C LYS A 237 -56.68 58.83 -39.53
N LYS A 238 -56.12 59.92 -39.01
CA LYS A 238 -56.89 61.16 -38.76
C LYS A 238 -56.03 62.39 -39.09
N LYS A 239 -56.38 63.04 -40.20
CA LYS A 239 -56.31 64.50 -40.47
C LYS A 239 -57.21 65.21 -39.44
N ASN A 240 -57.13 66.49 -39.08
CA ASN A 240 -56.55 67.74 -39.58
C ASN A 240 -56.62 68.74 -38.40
N GLY A 241 -55.80 69.80 -38.39
CA GLY A 241 -55.92 70.95 -37.50
C GLY A 241 -54.58 71.51 -37.13
#